data_AF-A0A2T0S2I3-F1
#
_entry.id   AF-A0A2T0S2I3-F1
#
_cell.length_a   1.000
_cell.length_b   1.000
_cell.length_c   1.000
_cell.angle_alpha   90.00
_cell.angle_beta   90.00
_cell.angle_gamma   90.00
#
_symmetry.space_group_name_H-M   'P 1'
#
loop_
_entity.id
_entity.type
_entity.pdbx_description
1 polymer ?
#
loop_
_entity_poly.entity_id
_entity_poly.type
_entity_poly.pdbx_seq_one_letter_code
_entity_poly.pdbx_strand_id
1 'polypeptide(L)' 'MTQFLIAASVAAFVLIVVIVELAAAALPVLIVVTMVPPEQRPALAACLAAADSSRRLRLWPALRAAVAARRQR' A
#
# COMPACT_ATOMS: atom_id res chain seq x y z
N MET A 1 -23.82 16.49 -29.94
CA MET A 1 -23.76 17.13 -28.60
C MET A 1 -23.72 16.10 -27.48
N THR A 2 -24.68 15.17 -27.40
CA THR A 2 -24.74 14.13 -26.36
C THR A 2 -23.50 13.22 -26.31
N GLN A 3 -22.97 12.79 -27.46
CA GLN A 3 -21.74 11.97 -27.51
C GLN A 3 -20.52 12.68 -26.94
N PHE A 4 -20.37 13.99 -27.20
CA PHE A 4 -19.30 14.80 -26.61
C PHE A 4 -19.44 14.92 -25.10
N LEU A 5 -20.66 15.10 -24.59
CA LEU A 5 -20.93 15.16 -23.14
C LEU A 5 -20.61 13.83 -22.44
N ILE A 6 -20.93 12.69 -23.08
CA ILE A 6 -20.61 11.37 -22.54
C ILE A 6 -19.08 11.18 -22.51
N ALA A 7 -18.39 11.48 -23.61
CA ALA A 7 -16.93 11.36 -23.68
C ALA A 7 -16.24 12.25 -22.63
N ALA A 8 -16.69 13.50 -22.46
CA ALA A 8 -16.17 14.41 -21.45
C ALA A 8 -16.40 13.88 -20.02
N SER A 9 -17.59 13.33 -19.75
CA SER A 9 -17.93 12.74 -18.44
C SER A 9 -17.04 11.55 -18.10
N VAL A 10 -16.82 10.65 -19.07
CA VAL A 10 -15.94 9.48 -18.89
C VAL A 10 -14.49 9.93 -18.67
N ALA A 11 -13.99 10.88 -19.46
CA ALA A 11 -12.64 11.41 -19.30
C ALA A 11 -12.44 12.06 -17.91
N ALA A 12 -13.42 12.85 -17.45
CA ALA A 12 -13.38 13.46 -16.13
C ALA A 12 -13.39 12.41 -15.01
N PHE A 13 -14.22 11.37 -15.13
CA PHE A 13 -14.25 10.27 -14.18
C PHE A 13 -12.91 9.54 -14.10
N VAL A 14 -12.33 9.18 -15.25
CA VAL A 14 -11.01 8.54 -15.32
C VAL A 14 -9.95 9.42 -14.67
N LEU A 15 -9.96 10.72 -14.96
CA LEU A 15 -9.02 11.67 -14.35
C LEU A 15 -9.17 11.69 -12.81
N ILE A 16 -10.40 11.70 -12.29
CA ILE A 16 -10.65 11.66 -10.84
C ILE A 16 -10.10 10.36 -10.24
N VAL A 17 -10.37 9.22 -10.86
CA VAL A 17 -9.86 7.92 -10.40
C VAL A 17 -8.34 7.93 -10.36
N VAL A 18 -7.68 8.42 -11.41
CA VAL A 18 -6.21 8.54 -11.47
C VAL A 18 -5.68 9.44 -10.36
N ILE A 19 -6.32 10.57 -10.08
CA ILE A 19 -5.92 11.48 -9.00
C ILE A 19 -6.08 10.79 -7.64
N VAL A 20 -7.16 10.07 -7.41
CA VAL A 20 -7.42 9.35 -6.15
C VAL A 20 -6.40 8.23 -5.95
N GLU A 21 -6.11 7.43 -6.98
CA GLU A 21 -5.08 6.38 -6.92
C GLU A 21 -3.69 6.97 -6.65
N LEU A 22 -3.35 8.07 -7.32
CA LEU A 22 -2.09 8.78 -7.08
C LEU A 22 -2.01 9.30 -5.64
N ALA A 23 -3.10 9.88 -5.13
CA ALA A 23 -3.18 10.34 -3.74
C ALA A 23 -3.06 9.17 -2.75
N ALA A 24 -3.76 8.05 -3.00
CA ALA A 24 -3.70 6.86 -2.17
C ALA A 24 -2.28 6.25 -2.12
N ALA A 25 -1.55 6.29 -3.24
CA ALA A 25 -0.17 5.84 -3.31
C ALA A 25 0.81 6.82 -2.64
N ALA A 26 0.59 8.13 -2.80
CA ALA A 26 1.47 9.18 -2.26
C ALA A 26 1.28 9.40 -0.76
N LEU A 27 0.06 9.22 -0.24
CA LEU A 27 -0.29 9.55 1.15
C LEU A 27 0.57 8.81 2.19
N PRO A 28 0.83 7.49 2.09
CA PRO A 28 1.71 6.78 3.02
C PRO A 28 3.14 7.35 3.01
N VAL A 29 3.66 7.70 1.84
CA VAL A 29 5.01 8.27 1.69
C VAL A 29 5.06 9.65 2.32
N LEU A 30 4.05 10.48 2.07
CA LEU A 30 3.93 11.81 2.69
C LEU A 30 3.86 11.71 4.21
N ILE A 31 3.05 10.78 4.75
CA ILE A 31 2.97 10.54 6.20
C ILE A 31 4.34 10.17 6.77
N VAL A 32 5.05 9.22 6.15
CA VAL A 32 6.39 8.81 6.61
C VAL A 32 7.38 9.97 6.55
N VAL A 33 7.42 10.71 5.44
CA VAL A 33 8.39 11.80 5.27
C VAL A 33 8.14 12.95 6.24
N THR A 34 6.87 13.28 6.50
CA THR A 34 6.49 14.43 7.31
C THR A 34 6.43 14.14 8.80
N MET A 35 6.04 12.93 9.21
CA MET A 35 5.79 12.59 10.61
C MET A 35 6.89 11.74 11.25
N VAL A 36 7.82 11.18 10.46
CA VAL A 36 8.84 10.26 10.97
C VAL A 36 10.24 10.87 10.80
N PRO A 37 10.95 11.12 11.92
CA PRO A 37 12.34 11.56 11.88
C PRO A 37 13.23 10.61 11.08
N PRO A 38 14.22 11.12 10.32
CA PRO A 38 15.00 10.32 9.38
C PRO A 38 15.72 9.13 10.04
N GLU A 39 16.20 9.29 11.26
CA GLU A 39 16.86 8.25 12.06
C GLU A 39 15.93 7.11 12.48
N GLN A 40 14.61 7.31 12.50
CA GLN A 40 13.62 6.32 12.91
C GLN A 40 13.02 5.55 11.72
N ARG A 41 13.21 6.04 10.48
CA ARG A 41 12.67 5.41 9.26
C ARG A 41 13.11 3.96 9.06
N PRO A 42 14.36 3.55 9.34
CA PRO A 42 14.78 2.15 9.23
C PRO A 42 14.02 1.22 10.19
N ALA A 43 13.79 1.68 11.42
CA ALA A 43 13.03 0.91 12.42
C ALA A 43 11.56 0.76 11.99
N LEU A 44 10.94 1.84 11.48
CA LEU A 44 9.59 1.79 10.93
C LEU A 44 9.48 0.84 9.73
N ALA A 45 10.45 0.85 8.82
CA ALA A 45 10.49 -0.07 7.68
C ALA A 45 10.56 -1.53 8.14
N ALA A 46 11.36 -1.83 9.16
CA ALA A 46 11.44 -3.17 9.76
C ALA A 46 10.09 -3.59 10.39
N CYS A 47 9.43 -2.67 11.11
CA CYS A 47 8.10 -2.92 11.68
C CYS A 47 7.04 -3.18 10.60
N LEU A 48 7.03 -2.40 9.52
CA LEU A 48 6.10 -2.58 8.41
C LEU A 48 6.34 -3.92 7.69
N ALA A 49 7.60 -4.31 7.47
CA ALA A 49 7.93 -5.62 6.90
C ALA A 49 7.51 -6.79 7.82
N ALA A 50 7.68 -6.64 9.13
CA ALA A 50 7.20 -7.63 10.11
C ALA A 50 5.66 -7.69 10.13
N ALA A 51 4.98 -6.55 10.01
CA ALA A 51 3.52 -6.49 9.96
C ALA A 51 2.95 -7.10 8.67
N ASP A 52 3.54 -6.80 7.51
CA ASP A 52 3.10 -7.37 6.22
C ASP A 52 3.33 -8.87 6.16
N SER A 53 4.51 -9.35 6.60
CA SER A 53 4.77 -10.78 6.70
C SER A 53 3.78 -11.46 7.65
N SER A 54 3.47 -10.88 8.81
CA SER A 54 2.49 -11.44 9.75
C SER A 54 1.07 -11.46 9.18
N ARG A 55 0.65 -10.42 8.44
CA ARG A 55 -0.66 -10.38 7.75
C ARG A 55 -0.74 -11.42 6.64
N ARG A 56 0.29 -11.53 5.80
CA ARG A 56 0.39 -12.55 4.74
C ARG A 56 0.44 -13.97 5.31
N LEU A 57 1.22 -14.20 6.36
CA LEU A 57 1.30 -15.47 7.09
C LEU A 57 -0.02 -15.82 7.80
N ARG A 58 -0.78 -14.81 8.24
CA ARG A 58 -2.13 -15.00 8.77
C ARG A 58 -3.09 -15.49 7.70
N LEU A 59 -3.05 -14.88 6.52
CA LEU A 59 -3.91 -15.24 5.39
C LEU A 59 -3.56 -16.62 4.81
N TRP A 60 -2.30 -17.06 4.88
CA TRP A 60 -1.84 -18.31 4.27
C TRP A 60 -1.27 -19.29 5.32
N PRO A 61 -2.10 -20.21 5.85
CA PRO A 61 -1.70 -21.20 6.86
C PRO A 61 -0.48 -22.03 6.45
N ALA A 62 -0.36 -22.37 5.16
CA ALA A 62 0.77 -23.12 4.62
C ALA A 62 2.10 -22.35 4.74
N LEU A 63 2.07 -21.03 4.48
CA LEU A 63 3.24 -20.16 4.63
C LEU A 63 3.64 -20.04 6.11
N ARG A 64 2.64 -20.04 7.01
CA ARG A 64 2.83 -20.03 8.46
C ARG A 64 3.56 -21.27 8.95
N ALA A 65 3.20 -22.46 8.44
CA ALA A 65 3.88 -23.72 8.75
C ALA A 65 5.34 -23.73 8.24
N ALA A 66 5.58 -23.23 7.02
CA ALA A 66 6.93 -23.14 6.46
C ALA A 66 7.86 -22.21 7.26
N VAL A 67 7.35 -21.06 7.71
CA VAL A 67 8.11 -20.13 8.55
C VAL A 67 8.37 -20.71 9.95
N ALA A 68 7.39 -21.37 10.56
CA ALA A 68 7.56 -22.02 11.86
C ALA A 68 8.66 -23.11 11.82
N ALA A 69 8.65 -23.95 10.78
CA ALA A 69 9.67 -24.98 10.58
C ALA A 69 11.08 -24.40 10.37
N ARG A 70 11.19 -23.24 9.71
CA ARG A 70 12.48 -22.55 9.53
C ARG A 70 13.01 -21.93 10.82
N ARG A 71 12.14 -21.48 11.74
CA ARG A 71 12.52 -20.81 13.00
C ARG A 71 12.95 -21.78 14.11
N GLN A 72 12.68 -23.07 13.94
CA GLN A 72 13.09 -24.15 14.84
C GLN A 72 14.42 -24.82 14.45
N ARG A 73 15.00 -24.43 13.31
CA ARG A 73 16.39 -24.73 12.94
C ARG A 73 17.29 -23.57 13.31
#